data_AF-A0A961F761-F1
#
_entry.id   AF-A0A961F761-F1
#
_cell.length_a   1.000
_cell.length_b   1.000
_cell.length_c   1.000
_cell.angle_alpha   90.00
_cell.angle_beta   90.00
_cell.angle_gamma   90.00
#
_symmetry.space_group_name_H-M   'P 1'
#
loop_
_entity.id
_entity.type
_entity.pdbx_description
1 polymer ?
#
loop_
_entity_poly.entity_id
_entity_poly.type
_entity_poly.pdbx_seq_one_letter_code
_entity_poly.pdbx_strand_id
1 'polypeptide(L)' 'MGLAQAITQANGADLTALAAYLAGECMALDGTDTAEREAATRDIAAAMSAWAYMQTRVQDQGD' A
#
# COMPACT_ATOMS: atom_id res chain seq x y z
N MET A 1 11.77 8.86 -11.67
CA MET A 1 11.22 7.54 -11.33
C MET A 1 10.04 7.78 -10.39
N GLY A 2 8.82 7.42 -10.79
CA GLY A 2 7.59 7.79 -10.08
C GLY A 2 7.23 6.83 -8.94
N LEU A 3 6.36 7.27 -8.02
CA LEU A 3 5.91 6.49 -6.86
C LEU A 3 5.34 5.13 -7.23
N ALA A 4 4.57 5.04 -8.32
CA ALA A 4 4.03 3.77 -8.81
C ALA A 4 5.13 2.76 -9.15
N GLN A 5 6.18 3.20 -9.82
CA GLN A 5 7.31 2.36 -10.19
C GLN A 5 8.10 1.88 -8.97
N ALA A 6 8.25 2.75 -7.95
CA ALA A 6 8.86 2.38 -6.68
C ALA A 6 8.03 1.33 -5.92
N ILE A 7 6.70 1.44 -5.93
CA ILE A 7 5.80 0.45 -5.31
C ILE A 7 5.85 -0.89 -6.06
N THR A 8 5.88 -0.89 -7.39
CA THR A 8 5.99 -2.11 -8.18
C THR A 8 7.31 -2.85 -7.95
N GLN A 9 8.39 -2.12 -7.66
CA GLN A 9 9.73 -2.68 -7.42
C GLN A 9 10.00 -3.01 -5.95
N ALA A 10 9.16 -2.52 -5.02
CA ALA A 10 9.30 -2.81 -3.61
C ALA A 10 9.04 -4.30 -3.32
N ASN A 11 9.80 -4.87 -2.38
CA ASN A 11 9.51 -6.23 -1.93
C ASN A 11 8.27 -6.24 -1.02
N GLY A 12 7.66 -7.42 -0.83
CA GLY A 12 6.44 -7.55 -0.05
C GLY A 12 6.58 -7.12 1.43
N ALA A 13 7.78 -7.22 2.01
CA ALA A 13 8.02 -6.84 3.39
C ALA A 13 8.01 -5.32 3.58
N ASP A 14 8.66 -4.58 2.66
CA ASP A 14 8.68 -3.11 2.68
C ASP A 14 7.29 -2.52 2.47
N LEU A 15 6.50 -3.11 1.56
CA LEU A 15 5.11 -2.72 1.35
C LEU A 15 4.24 -2.99 2.58
N THR A 16 4.47 -4.13 3.25
CA THR A 16 3.74 -4.47 4.48
C THR A 16 4.12 -3.53 5.62
N ALA A 17 5.40 -3.19 5.77
CA ALA A 17 5.87 -2.25 6.79
C ALA A 17 5.31 -0.83 6.57
N LEU A 18 5.30 -0.37 5.32
CA LEU A 18 4.69 0.91 4.95
C LEU A 18 3.17 0.91 5.19
N ALA A 19 2.50 -0.18 4.81
CA ALA A 19 1.07 -0.34 5.06
C ALA A 19 0.73 -0.39 6.55
N ALA A 20 1.58 -0.99 7.38
CA ALA A 20 1.40 -1.04 8.83
C ALA A 20 1.58 0.35 9.46
N TYR A 21 2.55 1.13 8.98
CA TYR A 21 2.71 2.54 9.37
C TYR A 21 1.46 3.34 9.02
N LEU A 22 0.97 3.25 7.78
CA LEU A 22 -0.23 3.95 7.34
C LEU A 22 -1.50 3.50 8.07
N ALA A 23 -1.66 2.19 8.31
CA ALA A 23 -2.73 1.66 9.14
C ALA A 23 -2.68 2.25 10.55
N GLY A 24 -1.48 2.34 11.14
CA GLY A 24 -1.23 2.99 12.42
C GLY A 24 -1.66 4.45 12.46
N GLU A 25 -1.28 5.24 11.44
CA GLU A 25 -1.67 6.66 11.32
C GLU A 25 -3.19 6.83 11.18
N CYS A 26 -3.87 5.97 10.41
CA CYS A 26 -5.33 6.00 10.25
C CYS A 26 -6.08 5.60 11.53
N MET A 27 -5.51 4.66 12.29
CA MET A 27 -6.13 4.03 13.47
C MET A 27 -5.75 4.68 14.80
N ALA A 28 -4.78 5.60 14.82
CA ALA A 28 -4.35 6.31 16.03
C ALA A 28 -5.44 7.24 16.63
N LEU A 29 -6.64 7.28 16.02
CA LEU A 29 -7.76 8.11 16.47
C LEU A 29 -8.70 7.45 17.49
N ASP A 30 -8.73 6.13 17.63
CA ASP A 30 -9.49 5.46 18.71
C ASP A 30 -8.95 4.05 18.90
N GLY A 31 -8.64 3.63 20.13
CA GLY A 31 -7.91 2.39 20.45
C GLY A 31 -8.31 1.17 19.62
N THR A 32 -7.38 0.60 18.86
CA THR A 32 -7.70 -0.38 17.82
C THR A 32 -7.28 -1.80 18.18
N ASP A 33 -8.20 -2.73 17.87
CA ASP A 33 -8.02 -4.17 17.95
C ASP A 33 -6.84 -4.59 17.06
N THR A 34 -6.01 -5.51 17.56
CA THR A 34 -4.85 -6.03 16.82
C THR A 34 -5.27 -6.74 15.54
N ALA A 35 -6.40 -7.46 15.56
CA ALA A 35 -6.91 -8.14 14.37
C ALA A 35 -7.36 -7.15 13.28
N GLU A 36 -8.00 -6.04 13.68
CA GLU A 36 -8.40 -4.98 12.76
C GLU A 36 -7.18 -4.26 12.16
N ARG A 37 -6.11 -4.06 12.95
CA ARG A 37 -4.84 -3.49 12.48
C ARG A 37 -4.18 -4.36 11.42
N GLU A 38 -4.16 -5.67 11.63
CA GLU A 38 -3.61 -6.62 10.66
C GLU A 38 -4.43 -6.68 9.37
N ALA A 39 -5.76 -6.62 9.47
CA ALA A 39 -6.65 -6.54 8.32
C ALA A 39 -6.41 -5.25 7.52
N ALA A 40 -6.41 -4.10 8.19
CA ALA A 40 -6.16 -2.80 7.57
C ALA A 40 -4.79 -2.71 6.89
N THR A 41 -3.74 -3.25 7.52
CA THR A 41 -2.39 -3.33 6.94
C THR A 41 -2.39 -4.10 5.62
N ARG A 42 -3.06 -5.25 5.58
CA ARG A 42 -3.15 -6.08 4.38
C ARG A 42 -3.91 -5.37 3.25
N ASP A 43 -5.03 -4.73 3.59
CA ASP A 43 -5.87 -4.02 2.63
C ASP A 43 -5.15 -2.81 2.02
N ILE A 44 -4.40 -2.06 2.83
CA ILE A 44 -3.59 -0.93 2.35
C ILE A 44 -2.47 -1.43 1.41
N ALA A 45 -1.75 -2.49 1.78
CA ALA A 45 -0.70 -3.05 0.92
C ALA A 45 -1.26 -3.53 -0.44
N ALA A 46 -2.43 -4.17 -0.42
CA ALA A 46 -3.12 -4.60 -1.63
C ALA A 46 -3.58 -3.41 -2.49
N ALA A 47 -4.17 -2.38 -1.88
CA ALA A 47 -4.63 -1.18 -2.57
C ALA A 47 -3.47 -0.42 -3.23
N MET A 48 -2.33 -0.28 -2.55
CA MET A 48 -1.12 0.35 -3.09
C MET A 48 -0.58 -0.41 -4.30
N SER A 49 -0.53 -1.74 -4.21
CA SER A 49 -0.06 -2.60 -5.30
C SER A 49 -0.99 -2.52 -6.52
N ALA A 50 -2.30 -2.54 -6.30
CA ALA A 50 -3.30 -2.39 -7.35
C ALA A 50 -3.24 -1.00 -8.02
N TRP A 51 -3.11 0.07 -7.22
CA TRP A 51 -2.93 1.43 -7.74
C TRP A 51 -1.68 1.54 -8.61
N ALA A 52 -0.53 1.06 -8.13
CA ALA A 52 0.72 1.11 -8.85
C ALA A 52 0.63 0.38 -10.20
N TYR A 53 0.04 -0.82 -10.20
CA TYR A 53 -0.21 -1.58 -11.43
C TYR A 53 -1.09 -0.82 -12.43
N MET A 54 -2.16 -0.16 -11.98
CA MET A 54 -3.01 0.64 -12.86
C MET A 54 -2.25 1.83 -13.46
N GLN A 55 -1.43 2.53 -12.67
CA GLN A 55 -0.65 3.68 -13.13
C GLN A 55 0.39 3.28 -14.19
N THR A 56 1.11 2.17 -13.99
CA THR A 56 2.10 1.70 -14.97
C THR A 56 1.44 1.22 -16.26
N ARG A 57 0.29 0.54 -16.16
CA ARG A 57 -0.48 0.09 -17.33
C ARG A 57 -1.06 1.24 -18.16
N VAL A 58 -1.50 2.32 -17.51
CA VAL A 58 -2.00 3.52 -18.19
C VAL A 58 -0.86 4.24 -18.93
N GLN A 59 0.35 4.22 -18.38
CA GLN A 59 1.54 4.76 -19.05
C GLN A 59 1.93 3.94 -20.28
N ASP A 60 1.86 2.60 -20.22
CA ASP A 60 2.21 1.72 -21.35
C ASP A 60 1.21 1.76 -22.54
N GLN A 61 -0.02 2.27 -22.33
CA GLN A 61 -1.04 2.38 -23.40
C GLN A 61 -1.09 3.77 -24.06
N GLY A 62 -0.38 4.75 -23.52
CA GLY A 62 -0.36 6.14 -24.00
C GLY A 62 0.87 6.53 -24.81
N ASP A 63 1.90 5.68 -24.85
CA ASP A 63 3.05 5.74 -25.76
C ASP A 63 2.80 4.88 -27.02
#